data_AF-A0A068RU47-F1
#
_entry.id   AF-A0A068RU47-F1
#
_cell.length_a   1.000
_cell.length_b   1.000
_cell.length_c   1.000
_cell.angle_alpha   90.00
_cell.angle_beta   90.00
_cell.angle_gamma   90.00
#
_symmetry.space_group_name_H-M   'P 1'
#
loop_
_entity.id
_entity.type
_entity.pdbx_description
1 polymer ?
#
loop_
_entity_poly.entity_id
_entity_poly.type
_entity_poly.pdbx_seq_one_letter_code
_entity_poly.pdbx_strand_id
1 'polypeptide(L)'
;MPHKKAKGPKRKQGEVDLPVDVTQSDDTPKSFTRLMRYKDITEQKRKEKKEQQAKKKANKDKQEPLKPFEGERLKDFTQRVEIEYQKQIKEAKPLSARKRRNREARKEKEREKKQRQLEKYGGRDFDDLRDNVKFGEVADAPPVFNKLPKARGRGKETLEAKTRQATKDEERMEQTKASNKRKLQNMSMAARQQLETERDRAIEMYRAKKAKKMAASGLTPI
;
A
#
# COMPACT_ATOMS: atom_id res chain seq x y z
N MET A 1 19.49 -17.55 11.49
CA MET A 1 19.25 -16.41 10.59
C MET A 1 19.78 -15.14 11.25
N PRO A 2 20.60 -14.32 10.57
CA PRO A 2 21.11 -13.08 11.17
C PRO A 2 20.03 -12.00 11.12
N HIS A 3 19.63 -11.48 12.28
CA HIS A 3 18.66 -10.39 12.38
C HIS A 3 19.30 -9.07 11.94
N LYS A 4 18.69 -8.37 10.97
CA LYS A 4 19.09 -7.03 10.54
C LYS A 4 18.90 -6.04 11.70
N LYS A 5 19.99 -5.58 12.31
CA LYS A 5 19.98 -4.48 13.28
C LYS A 5 19.51 -3.20 12.58
N ALA A 6 18.50 -2.53 13.13
CA ALA A 6 18.02 -1.25 12.64
C ALA A 6 19.13 -0.18 12.75
N LYS A 7 19.44 0.50 11.64
CA LYS A 7 20.39 1.63 11.64
C LYS A 7 19.77 2.78 12.45
N GLY A 8 20.40 3.15 13.56
CA GLY A 8 20.01 4.31 14.36
C GLY A 8 20.03 5.62 13.55
N PRO A 9 19.33 6.67 14.01
CA PRO A 9 19.25 7.93 13.29
C PRO A 9 20.63 8.60 13.24
N LYS A 10 21.15 8.81 12.03
CA LYS A 10 22.34 9.65 11.80
C LYS A 10 22.03 11.07 12.29
N ARG A 11 22.80 11.57 13.26
CA ARG A 11 22.77 12.99 13.66
C ARG A 11 23.10 13.83 12.42
N LYS A 12 22.18 14.69 11.99
CA LYS A 12 22.46 15.71 10.97
C LYS A 12 23.42 16.73 11.60
N GLN A 13 24.68 16.71 11.19
CA GLN A 13 25.63 17.80 11.41
C GLN A 13 25.34 18.90 10.38
N GLY A 14 24.28 19.65 10.57
CA GLY A 14 23.92 20.69 9.62
C GLY A 14 23.01 21.70 10.27
N GLU A 15 23.60 22.63 11.04
CA GLU A 15 23.01 23.95 11.31
C GLU A 15 23.99 24.91 12.02
N VAL A 16 25.25 25.04 11.56
CA VAL A 16 26.09 26.19 11.97
C VAL A 16 27.03 26.65 10.83
N ASP A 17 26.61 26.51 9.58
CA ASP A 17 27.28 27.18 8.45
C ASP A 17 26.43 28.40 8.06
N LEU A 18 26.40 29.38 8.95
CA LEU A 18 25.99 30.75 8.58
C LEU A 18 27.22 31.42 7.92
N PRO A 19 27.04 32.17 6.82
CA PRO A 19 28.15 32.93 6.25
C PRO A 19 28.73 33.86 7.32
N VAL A 20 30.05 33.86 7.43
CA VAL A 20 30.78 34.76 8.33
C VAL A 20 30.75 36.14 7.68
N ASP A 21 30.02 37.08 8.29
CA ASP A 21 30.18 38.49 7.94
C ASP A 21 31.63 38.89 8.25
N VAL A 22 32.39 39.21 7.19
CA VAL A 22 33.84 39.46 7.20
C VAL A 22 34.17 40.88 7.70
N THR A 23 33.41 41.41 8.66
CA THR A 23 33.49 42.83 9.04
C THR A 23 34.01 43.07 10.46
N GLN A 24 34.52 42.06 11.17
CA GLN A 24 35.02 42.24 12.54
C GLN A 24 36.38 41.54 12.77
N SER A 25 37.43 42.37 12.77
CA SER A 25 38.77 42.22 13.38
C SER A 25 39.52 40.89 13.21
N ASP A 26 40.49 40.93 12.28
CA ASP A 26 41.41 39.83 11.89
C ASP A 26 42.41 39.36 12.96
N ASP A 27 42.32 39.86 14.19
CA ASP A 27 43.34 39.59 15.24
C ASP A 27 42.89 38.58 16.30
N THR A 28 41.71 37.96 16.14
CA THR A 28 41.23 36.92 17.06
C THR A 28 41.23 35.53 16.41
N PRO A 29 41.83 34.51 17.06
CA PRO A 29 41.87 33.17 16.47
C PRO A 29 40.45 32.62 16.32
N LYS A 30 40.19 31.95 15.20
CA LYS A 30 38.85 31.40 14.84
C LYS A 30 38.23 30.51 15.92
N SER A 31 39.04 29.83 16.72
CA SER A 31 38.57 29.04 17.86
C SER A 31 37.98 29.90 18.97
N PHE A 32 38.57 31.06 19.22
CA PHE A 32 38.15 32.02 20.23
C PHE A 32 36.85 32.74 19.82
N THR A 33 36.73 33.18 18.56
CA THR A 33 35.49 33.78 18.05
C THR A 33 34.32 32.79 18.12
N ARG A 34 34.56 31.50 17.82
CA ARG A 34 33.56 30.44 18.00
C ARG A 34 33.13 30.31 19.45
N LEU A 35 34.07 30.37 20.39
CA LEU A 35 33.82 30.24 21.83
C LEU A 35 33.04 31.43 22.39
N MET A 36 33.35 32.64 21.92
CA MET A 36 32.59 33.86 22.25
C MET A 36 31.14 33.79 21.73
N ARG A 37 30.94 33.40 20.45
CA ARG A 37 29.59 33.17 19.91
C ARG A 37 28.79 32.14 20.71
N TYR A 38 29.44 31.07 21.17
CA TYR A 38 28.77 30.09 22.04
C TYR A 38 28.32 30.72 23.36
N LYS A 39 29.16 31.53 24.00
CA LYS A 39 28.80 32.27 25.23
C LYS A 39 27.62 33.20 24.96
N ASP A 40 27.68 34.02 23.91
CA ASP A 40 26.62 34.95 23.53
C ASP A 40 25.29 34.24 23.29
N ILE A 41 25.30 33.13 22.53
CA ILE A 41 24.11 32.31 22.27
C ILE A 41 23.56 31.72 23.58
N THR A 42 24.43 31.28 24.50
CA THR A 42 23.96 30.72 25.79
C THR A 42 23.38 31.79 26.71
N GLU A 43 23.94 33.00 26.70
CA GLU A 43 23.45 34.14 27.47
C GLU A 43 22.11 34.65 26.91
N GLN A 44 21.99 34.76 25.58
CA GLN A 44 20.73 35.09 24.92
C GLN A 44 19.65 34.08 25.29
N LYS A 45 19.92 32.77 25.19
CA LYS A 45 18.97 31.72 25.61
C LYS A 45 18.59 31.80 27.08
N ARG A 46 19.50 32.23 27.97
CA ARG A 46 19.19 32.43 29.39
C ARG A 46 18.30 33.65 29.60
N LYS A 47 18.57 34.77 28.91
CA LYS A 47 17.73 35.98 28.94
C LYS A 47 16.34 35.71 28.40
N GLU A 48 16.22 35.08 27.23
CA GLU A 48 14.94 34.67 26.63
C GLU A 48 14.12 33.77 27.57
N LYS A 49 14.75 32.81 28.24
CA LYS A 49 14.06 31.96 29.24
C LYS A 49 13.51 32.77 30.41
N LYS A 50 14.29 33.74 30.93
CA LYS A 50 13.84 34.62 32.02
C LYS A 50 12.68 35.51 31.57
N GLU A 51 12.76 36.09 30.39
CA GLU A 51 11.67 36.90 29.81
C GLU A 51 10.40 36.08 29.56
N GLN A 52 10.53 34.86 29.03
CA GLN A 52 9.39 33.96 28.84
C GLN A 52 8.75 33.56 30.17
N GLN A 53 9.53 33.36 31.23
CA GLN A 53 9.00 33.10 32.57
C GLN A 53 8.29 34.32 33.15
N ALA A 54 8.84 35.54 32.98
CA ALA A 54 8.20 36.78 33.40
C ALA A 54 6.87 37.01 32.67
N LYS A 55 6.83 36.81 31.34
CA LYS A 55 5.60 36.90 30.52
C LYS A 55 4.55 35.87 30.94
N LYS A 56 4.96 34.64 31.30
CA LYS A 56 4.04 33.61 31.82
C LYS A 56 3.44 33.97 33.18
N LYS A 57 4.22 34.54 34.09
CA LYS A 57 3.71 35.03 35.39
C LYS A 57 2.72 36.18 35.17
N ALA A 58 3.10 37.18 34.37
CA ALA A 58 2.24 38.32 34.06
C ALA A 58 0.92 37.93 33.34
N ASN A 59 0.91 36.86 32.55
CA ASN A 59 -0.34 36.35 31.95
C ASN A 59 -1.19 35.52 32.92
N LYS A 60 -0.57 34.83 33.89
CA LYS A 60 -1.29 34.07 34.91
C LYS A 60 -2.09 35.01 35.82
N ASP A 61 -1.53 36.18 36.13
CA ASP A 61 -2.18 37.19 36.97
C ASP A 61 -3.32 37.94 36.26
N LYS A 62 -3.46 37.78 34.94
CA LYS A 62 -4.52 38.41 34.12
C LYS A 62 -5.71 37.50 33.83
N GLN A 63 -5.65 36.22 34.17
CA GLN A 63 -6.78 35.30 33.96
C GLN A 63 -7.78 35.45 35.11
N GLU A 64 -8.83 36.24 34.89
CA GLU A 64 -10.01 36.25 35.76
C GLU A 64 -10.60 34.83 35.85
N PRO A 65 -10.99 34.36 37.04
CA PRO A 65 -11.70 33.08 37.16
C PRO A 65 -13.04 33.14 36.42
N LEU A 66 -13.36 32.10 35.65
CA LEU A 66 -14.66 31.97 34.99
C LEU A 66 -15.79 32.08 36.01
N LYS A 67 -16.66 33.08 35.84
CA LYS A 67 -17.88 33.25 36.63
C LYS A 67 -19.09 32.74 35.84
N PRO A 68 -20.11 32.16 36.50
CA PRO A 68 -21.39 31.86 35.87
C PRO A 68 -22.02 33.14 35.33
N PHE A 69 -22.70 33.06 34.19
CA PHE A 69 -23.50 34.18 33.70
C PHE A 69 -24.87 34.22 34.40
N GLU A 70 -25.46 35.41 34.52
CA GLU A 70 -26.80 35.56 35.06
C GLU A 70 -27.82 34.83 34.17
N GLY A 71 -28.58 33.89 34.76
CA GLY A 71 -29.56 33.06 34.05
C GLY A 71 -29.02 31.82 33.33
N GLU A 72 -27.72 31.55 33.42
CA GLU A 72 -27.12 30.35 32.82
C GLU A 72 -27.47 29.09 33.62
N ARG A 73 -27.76 27.98 32.91
CA ARG A 73 -27.93 26.68 33.55
C ARG A 73 -26.58 26.16 34.02
N LEU A 74 -26.54 25.53 35.19
CA LEU A 74 -25.31 24.99 35.77
C LEU A 74 -24.54 24.07 34.81
N LYS A 75 -25.26 23.29 33.99
CA LYS A 75 -24.68 22.41 32.98
C LYS A 75 -23.85 23.18 31.95
N ASP A 76 -24.36 24.30 31.44
CA ASP A 76 -23.69 25.10 30.42
C ASP A 76 -22.43 25.75 31.01
N PHE A 77 -22.50 26.22 32.26
CA PHE A 77 -21.34 26.73 33.00
C PHE A 77 -20.25 25.66 33.14
N THR A 78 -20.61 24.45 33.58
CA THR A 78 -19.64 23.35 33.71
C THR A 78 -18.98 23.01 32.37
N GLN A 79 -19.74 23.00 31.27
CA GLN A 79 -19.21 22.74 29.94
C GLN A 79 -18.23 23.82 29.48
N ARG A 80 -18.51 25.10 29.76
CA ARG A 80 -17.58 26.20 29.47
C ARG A 80 -16.27 26.07 30.25
N VAL A 81 -16.37 25.79 31.55
CA VAL A 81 -15.20 25.56 32.42
C VAL A 81 -14.34 24.41 31.89
N GLU A 82 -14.95 23.29 31.50
CA GLU A 82 -14.23 22.16 30.91
C GLU A 82 -13.55 22.51 29.59
N ILE A 83 -14.22 23.24 28.69
CA ILE A 83 -13.67 23.66 27.40
C ILE A 83 -12.43 24.54 27.62
N GLU A 84 -12.51 25.52 28.52
CA GLU A 84 -11.37 26.40 28.82
C GLU A 84 -10.22 25.63 29.48
N TYR A 85 -10.52 24.74 30.43
CA TYR A 85 -9.51 23.89 31.05
C TYR A 85 -8.80 23.00 30.02
N GLN A 86 -9.55 22.42 29.07
CA GLN A 86 -8.97 21.65 27.97
C GLN A 86 -8.11 22.50 27.03
N LYS A 87 -8.50 23.76 26.75
CA LYS A 87 -7.68 24.70 25.97
C LYS A 87 -6.36 24.97 26.69
N GLN A 88 -6.41 25.28 27.99
CA GLN A 88 -5.22 25.50 28.81
C GLN A 88 -4.30 24.28 28.83
N ILE A 89 -4.82 23.05 28.95
CA ILE A 89 -4.01 21.83 28.89
C ILE A 89 -3.31 21.68 27.54
N LYS A 90 -4.02 21.94 26.42
CA LYS A 90 -3.46 21.85 25.07
C LYS A 90 -2.37 22.89 24.83
N GLU A 91 -2.55 24.10 25.36
CA GLU A 91 -1.58 25.19 25.28
C GLU A 91 -0.38 24.98 26.21
N ALA A 92 -0.58 24.42 27.40
CA ALA A 92 0.48 24.12 28.36
C ALA A 92 1.42 22.99 27.87
N LYS A 93 0.91 22.08 27.04
CA LYS A 93 1.68 20.99 26.43
C LYS A 93 1.69 21.11 24.91
N PRO A 94 2.33 22.15 24.34
CA PRO A 94 2.43 22.26 22.90
C PRO A 94 3.19 21.04 22.38
N LEU A 95 2.56 20.29 21.49
CA LEU A 95 3.23 19.19 20.80
C LEU A 95 4.49 19.74 20.13
N SER A 96 5.64 19.08 20.34
CA SER A 96 6.88 19.45 19.64
C SER A 96 6.61 19.60 18.14
N ALA A 97 7.26 20.56 17.48
CA ALA A 97 7.09 20.82 16.04
C ALA A 97 7.14 19.53 15.19
N ARG A 98 8.02 18.59 15.56
CA ARG A 98 8.12 17.25 14.94
C ARG A 98 6.84 16.41 15.07
N LYS A 99 6.22 16.38 16.26
CA LYS A 99 4.95 15.65 16.49
C LYS A 99 3.79 16.30 15.73
N ARG A 100 3.76 17.63 15.63
CA ARG A 100 2.76 18.37 14.85
C ARG A 100 2.85 18.01 13.37
N ARG A 101 4.04 18.12 12.77
CA ARG A 101 4.30 17.74 11.37
C ARG A 101 3.95 16.27 11.07
N ASN A 102 4.30 15.34 11.97
CA ASN A 102 3.94 13.93 11.78
C ASN A 102 2.43 13.69 11.82
N ARG A 103 1.70 14.43 12.66
CA ARG A 103 0.24 14.32 12.76
C ARG A 103 -0.44 14.91 11.52
N GLU A 104 0.04 16.04 11.03
CA GLU A 104 -0.43 16.65 9.77
C GLU A 104 -0.17 15.72 8.59
N ALA A 105 1.05 15.17 8.45
CA ALA A 105 1.37 14.18 7.42
C ALA A 105 0.52 12.91 7.51
N ARG A 106 0.15 12.47 8.72
CA ARG A 106 -0.77 11.33 8.89
C ARG A 106 -2.19 11.66 8.41
N LYS A 107 -2.69 12.84 8.76
CA LYS A 107 -4.01 13.33 8.30
C LYS A 107 -4.04 13.49 6.78
N GLU A 108 -2.98 14.01 6.18
CA GLU A 108 -2.85 14.13 4.72
C GLU A 108 -2.88 12.76 4.06
N LYS A 109 -2.10 11.78 4.56
CA LYS A 109 -2.15 10.40 4.03
C LYS A 109 -3.53 9.75 4.18
N GLU A 110 -4.24 10.01 5.27
CA GLU A 110 -5.60 9.50 5.46
C GLU A 110 -6.60 10.16 4.49
N ARG A 111 -6.47 11.47 4.24
CA ARG A 111 -7.27 12.18 3.23
C ARG A 111 -6.95 11.71 1.81
N GLU A 112 -5.69 11.56 1.47
CA GLU A 112 -5.25 11.06 0.17
C GLU A 112 -5.73 9.63 -0.08
N LYS A 113 -5.69 8.75 0.94
CA LYS A 113 -6.27 7.41 0.83
C LYS A 113 -7.78 7.45 0.56
N LYS A 114 -8.51 8.32 1.25
CA LYS A 114 -9.95 8.51 1.02
C LYS A 114 -10.22 9.06 -0.38
N GLN A 115 -9.45 10.05 -0.84
CA GLN A 115 -9.56 10.60 -2.19
C GLN A 115 -9.25 9.54 -3.25
N ARG A 116 -8.18 8.76 -3.11
CA ARG A 116 -7.87 7.64 -4.00
C ARG A 116 -8.96 6.58 -4.01
N GLN A 117 -9.58 6.30 -2.87
CA GLN A 117 -10.73 5.40 -2.81
C GLN A 117 -11.94 6.01 -3.53
N LEU A 118 -12.21 7.29 -3.32
CA LEU A 118 -13.29 8.02 -4.00
C LEU A 118 -13.06 8.07 -5.52
N GLU A 119 -11.84 8.30 -5.98
CA GLU A 119 -11.46 8.30 -7.41
C GLU A 119 -11.57 6.89 -8.00
N LYS A 120 -11.06 5.87 -7.30
CA LYS A 120 -11.04 4.49 -7.79
C LYS A 120 -12.43 3.85 -7.82
N TYR A 121 -13.27 4.16 -6.84
CA TYR A 121 -14.59 3.55 -6.67
C TYR A 121 -15.73 4.53 -6.93
N GLY A 122 -15.42 5.73 -7.42
CA GLY A 122 -16.38 6.77 -7.79
C GLY A 122 -17.23 7.33 -6.64
N GLY A 123 -16.91 7.00 -5.38
CA GLY A 123 -17.78 7.30 -4.25
C GLY A 123 -19.16 6.62 -4.34
N ARG A 124 -19.27 5.52 -5.10
CA ARG A 124 -20.49 4.71 -5.12
C ARG A 124 -20.59 3.98 -3.79
N ASP A 125 -21.50 4.44 -2.94
CA ASP A 125 -21.89 3.74 -1.73
C ASP A 125 -22.59 2.42 -2.10
N PHE A 126 -22.63 1.47 -1.15
CA PHE A 126 -23.23 0.15 -1.37
C PHE A 126 -24.67 0.21 -1.90
N ASP A 127 -25.39 1.30 -1.62
CA ASP A 127 -26.77 1.50 -2.06
C ASP A 127 -26.92 1.85 -3.55
N ASP A 128 -25.88 2.39 -4.20
CA ASP A 128 -25.87 2.70 -5.64
C ASP A 128 -25.38 1.53 -6.51
N LEU A 129 -24.98 0.42 -5.88
CA LEU A 129 -24.45 -0.75 -6.56
C LEU A 129 -25.59 -1.60 -7.15
N ARG A 130 -26.09 -1.19 -8.32
CA ARG A 130 -27.02 -2.03 -9.11
C ARG A 130 -26.25 -3.08 -9.89
N ASP A 131 -26.41 -4.32 -9.48
CA ASP A 131 -25.77 -5.48 -10.11
C ASP A 131 -26.48 -5.79 -11.43
N ASN A 132 -26.00 -5.20 -12.53
CA ASN A 132 -26.45 -5.52 -13.88
C ASN A 132 -25.80 -6.82 -14.38
N VAL A 133 -25.83 -7.87 -13.55
CA VAL A 133 -25.26 -9.18 -13.90
C VAL A 133 -26.18 -9.83 -14.91
N LYS A 134 -25.70 -10.00 -16.13
CA LYS A 134 -26.40 -10.80 -17.14
C LYS A 134 -26.28 -12.26 -16.74
N PHE A 135 -27.42 -12.95 -16.68
CA PHE A 135 -27.48 -14.39 -16.39
C PHE A 135 -26.59 -15.14 -17.39
N GLY A 136 -25.49 -15.74 -16.91
CA GLY A 136 -24.50 -16.44 -17.74
C GLY A 136 -23.06 -15.93 -17.62
N GLU A 137 -22.83 -14.75 -17.03
CA GLU A 137 -21.48 -14.34 -16.63
C GLU A 137 -21.13 -15.05 -15.32
N VAL A 138 -20.27 -16.07 -15.42
CA VAL A 138 -19.72 -16.77 -14.25
C VAL A 138 -18.94 -15.73 -13.43
N ALA A 139 -19.32 -15.58 -12.16
CA ALA A 139 -18.67 -14.68 -11.21
C ALA A 139 -17.14 -14.80 -11.27
N ASP A 140 -16.48 -13.68 -11.00
CA ASP A 140 -15.03 -13.48 -10.92
C ASP A 140 -14.33 -14.77 -10.45
N ALA A 141 -13.78 -15.53 -11.41
CA ALA A 141 -13.21 -16.83 -11.12
C ALA A 141 -12.10 -16.66 -10.07
N PRO A 142 -11.99 -17.57 -9.08
CA PRO A 142 -10.98 -17.44 -8.05
C PRO A 142 -9.61 -17.26 -8.69
N PRO A 143 -8.75 -16.36 -8.17
CA PRO A 143 -7.49 -16.02 -8.80
C PRO A 143 -6.66 -17.28 -9.00
N VAL A 144 -6.41 -17.63 -10.26
CA VAL A 144 -5.62 -18.79 -10.63
C VAL A 144 -4.15 -18.45 -10.38
N PHE A 145 -3.53 -19.13 -9.40
CA PHE A 145 -2.12 -18.95 -9.10
C PHE A 145 -1.26 -19.56 -10.22
N ASN A 146 -0.90 -18.74 -11.21
CA ASN A 146 -0.01 -19.13 -12.32
C ASN A 146 1.46 -19.33 -11.89
N LYS A 147 1.79 -19.07 -10.62
CA LYS A 147 3.17 -19.17 -10.11
C LYS A 147 3.33 -20.47 -9.34
N LEU A 148 4.05 -21.41 -9.94
CA LEU A 148 4.53 -22.61 -9.25
C LEU A 148 5.38 -22.20 -8.03
N PRO A 149 5.21 -22.86 -6.87
CA PRO A 149 6.00 -22.56 -5.69
C PRO A 149 7.49 -22.77 -6.00
N LYS A 150 8.33 -21.79 -5.63
CA LYS A 150 9.77 -21.84 -5.85
C LYS A 150 10.37 -22.95 -4.97
N ALA A 151 10.67 -24.10 -5.58
CA ALA A 151 11.35 -25.19 -4.90
C ALA A 151 12.70 -24.72 -4.35
N ARG A 152 13.01 -25.09 -3.10
CA ARG A 152 14.29 -24.82 -2.43
C ARG A 152 15.05 -26.15 -2.27
N GLY A 153 16.36 -26.13 -2.48
CA GLY A 153 17.22 -27.33 -2.35
C GLY A 153 17.15 -28.27 -3.55
N ARG A 154 17.36 -29.59 -3.31
CA ARG A 154 17.42 -30.64 -4.36
C ARG A 154 16.14 -30.79 -5.19
N GLY A 155 15.02 -30.23 -4.75
CA GLY A 155 13.77 -30.17 -5.53
C GLY A 155 13.81 -29.16 -6.69
N LYS A 156 14.82 -28.29 -6.78
CA LYS A 156 14.95 -27.30 -7.86
C LYS A 156 15.35 -27.97 -9.18
N GLU A 157 16.31 -28.89 -9.14
CA GLU A 157 16.81 -29.59 -10.34
C GLU A 157 15.75 -30.50 -10.96
N THR A 158 14.97 -31.20 -10.13
CA THR A 158 13.89 -32.08 -10.61
C THR A 158 12.71 -31.29 -11.19
N LEU A 159 12.39 -30.13 -10.63
CA LEU A 159 11.31 -29.27 -11.11
C LEU A 159 11.71 -28.52 -12.40
N GLU A 160 12.97 -28.12 -12.52
CA GLU A 160 13.54 -27.57 -13.77
C GLU A 160 13.65 -28.63 -14.88
N ALA A 161 13.99 -29.88 -14.55
CA ALA A 161 13.99 -30.97 -15.52
C ALA A 161 12.58 -31.28 -16.03
N LYS A 162 11.58 -31.34 -15.13
CA LYS A 162 10.17 -31.58 -15.50
C LYS A 162 9.58 -30.43 -16.32
N THR A 163 9.85 -29.19 -15.97
CA THR A 163 9.37 -28.03 -16.76
C THR A 163 10.01 -28.00 -18.14
N ARG A 164 11.31 -28.31 -18.26
CA ARG A 164 11.99 -28.43 -19.57
C ARG A 164 11.48 -29.59 -20.43
N GLN A 165 11.06 -30.70 -19.82
CA GLN A 165 10.42 -31.79 -20.55
C GLN A 165 9.03 -31.38 -21.04
N ALA A 166 8.23 -30.75 -20.17
CA ALA A 166 6.89 -30.27 -20.53
C ALA A 166 6.94 -29.27 -21.70
N THR A 167 7.88 -28.32 -21.70
CA THR A 167 8.03 -27.36 -22.81
C THR A 167 8.46 -28.04 -24.11
N LYS A 168 9.35 -29.03 -24.05
CA LYS A 168 9.79 -29.79 -25.23
C LYS A 168 8.66 -30.64 -25.83
N ASP A 169 7.84 -31.25 -24.96
CA ASP A 169 6.69 -32.03 -25.39
C ASP A 169 5.61 -31.13 -26.01
N GLU A 170 5.41 -29.92 -25.47
CA GLU A 170 4.50 -28.92 -26.01
C GLU A 170 4.95 -28.41 -27.38
N GLU A 171 6.24 -28.06 -27.54
CA GLU A 171 6.81 -27.65 -28.82
C GLU A 171 6.71 -28.76 -29.88
N ARG A 172 6.94 -30.02 -29.49
CA ARG A 172 6.78 -31.18 -30.39
C ARG A 172 5.32 -31.39 -30.80
N MET A 173 4.39 -31.20 -29.88
CA MET A 173 2.95 -31.27 -30.16
C MET A 173 2.50 -30.11 -31.07
N GLU A 174 3.09 -28.93 -30.93
CA GLU A 174 2.76 -27.78 -31.78
C GLU A 174 3.32 -27.95 -33.20
N GLN A 175 4.55 -28.42 -33.33
CA GLN A 175 5.15 -28.74 -34.64
C GLN A 175 4.36 -29.81 -35.38
N THR A 176 3.93 -30.88 -34.69
CA THR A 176 3.11 -31.93 -35.31
C THR A 176 1.74 -31.41 -35.74
N LYS A 177 1.06 -30.60 -34.91
CA LYS A 177 -0.21 -29.95 -35.28
C LYS A 177 -0.05 -29.02 -36.50
N ALA A 178 0.99 -28.19 -36.53
CA ALA A 178 1.27 -27.30 -37.65
C ALA A 178 1.53 -28.08 -38.93
N SER A 179 2.31 -29.17 -38.85
CA SER A 179 2.61 -30.02 -40.00
C SER A 179 1.36 -30.72 -40.55
N ASN A 180 0.50 -31.26 -39.66
CA ASN A 180 -0.76 -31.88 -40.04
C ASN A 180 -1.75 -30.88 -40.65
N LYS A 181 -1.81 -29.65 -40.12
CA LYS A 181 -2.64 -28.58 -40.69
C LYS A 181 -2.22 -28.23 -42.12
N ARG A 182 -0.91 -28.10 -42.37
CA ARG A 182 -0.37 -27.84 -43.71
C ARG A 182 -0.67 -28.99 -44.67
N LYS A 183 -0.51 -30.24 -44.22
CA LYS A 183 -0.87 -31.43 -45.02
C LYS A 183 -2.35 -31.40 -45.41
N LEU A 184 -3.25 -31.11 -44.47
CA LEU A 184 -4.69 -31.00 -44.74
C LEU A 184 -4.99 -29.88 -45.74
N GLN A 185 -4.33 -28.72 -45.60
CA GLN A 185 -4.49 -27.59 -46.51
C GLN A 185 -3.97 -27.87 -47.93
N ASN A 186 -2.99 -28.75 -48.09
CA ASN A 186 -2.45 -29.12 -49.40
C ASN A 186 -3.19 -30.29 -50.05
N MET A 187 -4.15 -30.93 -49.37
CA MET A 187 -4.98 -31.98 -49.96
C MET A 187 -6.10 -31.39 -50.85
N SER A 188 -6.43 -32.13 -51.91
CA SER A 188 -7.60 -31.89 -52.75
C SER A 188 -8.90 -31.97 -51.93
N MET A 189 -9.93 -31.23 -52.35
CA MET A 189 -11.24 -31.20 -51.68
C MET A 189 -11.88 -32.58 -51.57
N ALA A 190 -11.75 -33.43 -52.61
CA ALA A 190 -12.28 -34.79 -52.59
C ALA A 190 -11.62 -35.66 -51.51
N ALA A 191 -10.29 -35.54 -51.35
CA ALA A 191 -9.55 -36.28 -50.32
C ALA A 191 -9.90 -35.80 -48.90
N ARG A 192 -10.19 -34.50 -48.71
CA ARG A 192 -10.65 -33.98 -47.41
C ARG A 192 -12.02 -34.54 -47.03
N GLN A 193 -12.95 -34.58 -47.98
CA GLN A 193 -14.28 -35.15 -47.76
C GLN A 193 -14.20 -36.62 -47.36
N GLN A 194 -13.32 -37.41 -47.99
CA GLN A 194 -13.10 -38.80 -47.60
C GLN A 194 -12.63 -38.92 -46.14
N LEU A 195 -11.63 -38.13 -45.74
CA LEU A 195 -11.15 -38.12 -44.34
C LEU A 195 -12.24 -37.69 -43.33
N GLU A 196 -13.12 -36.76 -43.71
CA GLU A 196 -14.25 -36.36 -42.88
C GLU A 196 -15.27 -37.49 -42.73
N THR A 197 -15.62 -38.18 -43.82
CA THR A 197 -16.53 -39.33 -43.75
C THR A 197 -15.97 -40.48 -42.91
N GLU A 198 -14.66 -40.75 -43.02
CA GLU A 198 -13.98 -41.75 -42.18
C GLU A 198 -13.97 -41.35 -40.71
N ARG A 199 -13.74 -40.06 -40.42
CA ARG A 199 -13.78 -39.52 -39.07
C ARG A 199 -15.16 -39.68 -38.45
N ASP A 200 -16.22 -39.35 -39.18
CA ASP A 200 -17.60 -39.46 -38.68
C ASP A 200 -17.96 -40.92 -38.40
N ARG A 201 -17.62 -41.82 -39.33
CA ARG A 201 -17.79 -43.27 -39.13
C ARG A 201 -17.05 -43.78 -37.89
N ALA A 202 -15.82 -43.32 -37.65
CA ALA A 202 -15.05 -43.69 -36.46
C ALA A 202 -15.67 -43.15 -35.17
N ILE A 203 -16.18 -41.92 -35.19
CA ILE A 203 -16.87 -41.30 -34.04
C ILE A 203 -18.15 -42.08 -33.71
N GLU A 204 -18.94 -42.43 -34.72
CA GLU A 204 -20.16 -43.24 -34.54
C GLU A 204 -19.86 -44.60 -33.94
N MET A 205 -18.86 -45.31 -34.47
CA MET A 205 -18.43 -46.60 -33.92
C MET A 205 -17.96 -46.47 -32.46
N TYR A 206 -17.21 -45.42 -32.14
CA TYR A 206 -16.78 -45.18 -30.77
C TYR A 206 -17.96 -44.86 -29.84
N ARG A 207 -18.91 -44.03 -30.28
CA ARG A 207 -20.13 -43.69 -29.52
C ARG A 207 -20.98 -44.92 -29.27
N ALA A 208 -21.19 -45.76 -30.29
CA ALA A 208 -21.93 -47.02 -30.15
C ALA A 208 -21.24 -47.98 -29.16
N LYS A 209 -19.90 -48.13 -29.26
CA LYS A 209 -19.13 -48.96 -28.33
C LYS A 209 -19.18 -48.42 -26.90
N LYS A 210 -19.09 -47.10 -26.72
CA LYS A 210 -19.20 -46.44 -25.42
C LYS A 210 -20.60 -46.61 -24.83
N ALA A 211 -21.66 -46.44 -25.63
CA ALA A 211 -23.03 -46.66 -25.20
C ALA A 211 -23.27 -48.11 -24.74
N LYS A 212 -22.78 -49.10 -25.51
CA LYS A 212 -22.82 -50.51 -25.11
C LYS A 212 -22.09 -50.75 -23.78
N LYS A 213 -20.93 -50.12 -23.59
CA LYS A 213 -20.16 -50.23 -22.33
C LYS A 213 -20.91 -49.61 -21.15
N MET A 214 -21.54 -48.44 -21.33
CA MET A 214 -22.31 -47.76 -20.28
C MET A 214 -23.57 -48.55 -19.90
N ALA A 215 -24.27 -49.13 -20.89
CA ALA A 215 -25.39 -50.03 -20.69
C ALA A 215 -24.98 -51.30 -19.93
N ALA A 216 -23.85 -51.92 -20.31
CA ALA A 216 -23.32 -53.08 -19.60
C ALA A 216 -22.89 -52.78 -18.15
N SER A 217 -22.47 -51.54 -17.85
CA SER A 217 -22.12 -51.12 -16.49
C SER A 217 -23.31 -50.61 -15.67
N GLY A 218 -24.54 -50.64 -16.19
CA GLY A 218 -25.73 -50.18 -15.47
C GLY A 218 -25.80 -48.67 -15.22
N LEU A 219 -24.96 -47.87 -15.90
CA LEU A 219 -24.93 -46.41 -15.83
C LEU A 219 -25.56 -45.84 -17.09
N THR A 220 -26.86 -46.00 -17.26
CA THR A 220 -27.61 -45.25 -18.27
C THR A 220 -28.48 -44.21 -17.56
N PRO A 221 -28.26 -42.90 -17.76
CA PRO A 221 -29.27 -41.93 -17.40
C PRO A 221 -30.50 -42.19 -18.29
N ILE A 222 -31.66 -42.32 -17.65
CA ILE A 222 -32.99 -42.41 -18.28
C ILE A 222 -33.23 -41.14 -19.09
#